data_AF-A0A8B6BPI5-F1
#
_entry.id   AF-A0A8B6BPI5-F1
#
_cell.length_a   1.000
_cell.length_b   1.000
_cell.length_c   1.000
_cell.angle_alpha   90.00
_cell.angle_beta   90.00
_cell.angle_gamma   90.00
#
_symmetry.space_group_name_H-M   'P 1'
#
loop_
_entity.id
_entity.type
_entity.pdbx_description
1 polymer ?
#
loop_
_entity_poly.entity_id
_entity_poly.type
_entity_poly.pdbx_seq_one_letter_code
_entity_poly.pdbx_strand_id
1 'polypeptide(L)'
;MSCSEFQRKHTWEKNRLSKLFSCAIDAILTNSLYSANEYVMVFHPLQFFLDAFKCRRPSDTPKLYINRRAAMEHRCEPGNDPDFKNSIFSQIYEGLKPRDRNSKCLDYRWSSRFDQWWECKFMSEGVIDQGGGFRDSLSDLSEELCPVTSDAALPLPFFIRSPNQVLINIKKGGNKGGGFRNSLSDLSEELCPVTSDVALPLPFFIRSPNQVGDDSNIHRDVYILNHQCRDFTKYEWIGQLMGACLRGKENLVLSFPPLIWKMICGERVTWTRDYHTVDAAEVKLIDQLETMDKETFSGAGRIWSTTMTDGTPVELKVDGEGNPLPLDYDDRQEYCNKVRQIRMSEFDQQISAIRKGLLKTVPQAVFDLLTWQELEHRISGNPDITIEALKRSVHYDDIEEDCSTVKYMWQALEKFSTEDRSRFLRFVTGRKRLPAPIYVSSGKTDAIDCLPESSTCANMLYIPTYTSSKVAEEKLRYAVYNCTDMDADTLYLSDTDLDIF
;
A
#
# COMPACT_ATOMS: atom_id res chain seq x y z
N MET A 1 29.49 9.79 28.91
CA MET A 1 29.69 10.97 28.05
C MET A 1 29.44 12.20 28.89
N SER A 2 30.45 13.03 29.10
CA SER A 2 30.29 14.27 29.87
C SER A 2 29.42 15.26 29.10
N CYS A 3 28.70 16.14 29.81
CA CYS A 3 27.88 17.20 29.22
C CYS A 3 28.67 18.07 28.20
N SER A 4 29.99 18.20 28.41
CA SER A 4 30.93 18.90 27.52
C SER A 4 31.19 18.19 26.17
N GLU A 5 31.15 16.85 26.11
CA GLU A 5 31.29 16.10 24.86
C GLU A 5 30.01 16.17 24.01
N PHE A 6 28.84 16.15 24.66
CA PHE A 6 27.54 16.29 24.00
C PHE A 6 27.38 17.68 23.37
N GLN A 7 27.72 18.74 24.12
CA GLN A 7 27.71 20.11 23.60
C GLN A 7 28.68 20.30 22.43
N ARG A 8 29.93 19.81 22.52
CA ARG A 8 30.89 19.89 21.41
C ARG A 8 30.43 19.17 20.16
N LYS A 9 29.81 17.99 20.30
CA LYS A 9 29.28 17.22 19.17
C LYS A 9 28.11 17.94 18.50
N HIS A 10 27.20 18.51 19.29
CA HIS A 10 26.09 19.32 18.78
C HIS A 10 26.55 20.63 18.12
N THR A 11 27.54 21.34 18.68
CA THR A 11 28.09 22.56 18.06
C THR A 11 28.83 22.23 16.76
N TRP A 12 29.55 21.10 16.72
CA TRP A 12 30.22 20.62 15.52
C TRP A 12 29.23 20.21 14.42
N GLU A 13 28.17 19.48 14.75
CA GLU A 13 27.09 19.15 13.81
C GLU A 13 26.35 20.39 13.32
N LYS A 14 26.07 21.37 14.20
CA LYS A 14 25.41 22.63 13.83
C LYS A 14 26.28 23.49 12.90
N ASN A 15 27.59 23.56 13.14
CA ASN A 15 28.53 24.26 12.27
C ASN A 15 28.76 23.53 10.93
N ARG A 16 28.73 22.20 10.94
CA ARG A 16 28.81 21.39 9.71
C ARG A 16 27.54 21.54 8.88
N LEU A 17 26.36 21.48 9.50
CA LEU A 17 25.07 21.75 8.87
C LEU A 17 25.01 23.17 8.30
N SER A 18 25.45 24.18 9.05
CA SER A 18 25.49 25.58 8.57
C SER A 18 26.41 25.75 7.36
N LYS A 19 27.59 25.11 7.35
CA LYS A 19 28.48 25.11 6.18
C LYS A 19 27.90 24.34 4.99
N LEU A 20 27.26 23.19 5.23
CA LEU A 20 26.63 22.39 4.17
C LEU A 20 25.42 23.12 3.57
N PHE A 21 24.62 23.79 4.39
CA PHE A 21 23.52 24.65 3.93
C PHE A 21 24.05 25.87 3.16
N SER A 22 25.11 26.53 3.63
CA SER A 22 25.75 27.63 2.89
C SER A 22 26.26 27.15 1.54
N CYS A 23 26.96 26.00 1.47
CA CYS A 23 27.45 25.46 0.20
C CYS A 23 26.32 25.01 -0.73
N ALA A 24 25.24 24.43 -0.21
CA ALA A 24 24.08 24.04 -1.00
C ALA A 24 23.30 25.26 -1.52
N ILE A 25 23.12 26.28 -0.68
CA ILE A 25 22.52 27.56 -1.07
C ILE A 25 23.40 28.27 -2.08
N ASP A 26 24.73 28.33 -1.89
CA ASP A 26 25.66 28.91 -2.87
C ASP A 26 25.63 28.13 -4.19
N ALA A 27 25.55 26.80 -4.18
CA ALA A 27 25.44 25.99 -5.39
C ALA A 27 24.10 26.21 -6.13
N ILE A 28 23.00 26.39 -5.39
CA ILE A 28 21.67 26.68 -5.94
C ILE A 28 21.59 28.13 -6.46
N LEU A 29 22.17 29.10 -5.74
CA LEU A 29 22.09 30.52 -6.06
C LEU A 29 23.07 30.96 -7.15
N THR A 30 24.24 30.31 -7.30
CA THR A 30 25.26 30.77 -8.26
C THR A 30 25.05 30.25 -9.68
N ASN A 31 24.14 29.29 -9.92
CA ASN A 31 23.92 28.65 -11.23
C ASN A 31 25.23 28.33 -11.97
N SER A 32 26.29 28.06 -11.20
CA SER A 32 27.67 28.08 -11.68
C SER A 32 28.07 26.65 -12.04
N LEU A 33 27.64 26.26 -13.23
CA LEU A 33 28.26 25.18 -13.99
C LEU A 33 29.70 25.60 -14.34
N TYR A 34 30.65 25.40 -13.43
CA TYR A 34 32.05 25.46 -13.79
C TYR A 34 32.43 24.21 -14.59
N SER A 35 32.47 24.41 -15.91
CA SER A 35 33.15 23.55 -16.87
C SER A 35 34.63 23.43 -16.52
N ALA A 36 35.07 22.22 -16.18
CA ALA A 36 36.42 21.73 -16.43
C ALA A 36 36.39 20.19 -16.45
N ASN A 37 36.44 19.63 -17.67
CA ASN A 37 36.47 18.22 -18.06
C ASN A 37 35.16 17.42 -17.91
N GLU A 38 34.85 16.70 -18.99
CA GLU A 38 33.68 15.86 -19.28
C GLU A 38 33.17 15.03 -18.10
N TYR A 39 32.35 15.61 -17.22
CA TYR A 39 31.31 14.94 -16.42
C TYR A 39 30.46 16.06 -15.80
N VAL A 40 29.29 16.34 -16.38
CA VAL A 40 28.31 17.21 -15.73
C VAL A 40 27.79 16.44 -14.50
N MET A 41 28.44 16.64 -13.34
CA MET A 41 27.87 16.23 -12.07
C MET A 41 26.69 17.15 -11.77
N VAL A 42 25.49 16.75 -12.20
CA VAL A 42 24.25 17.37 -11.76
C VAL A 42 24.20 17.21 -10.24
N PHE A 43 24.45 18.30 -9.52
CA PHE A 43 24.44 18.32 -8.06
C PHE A 43 22.98 18.19 -7.62
N HIS A 44 22.51 16.97 -7.36
CA HIS A 44 21.15 16.75 -6.85
C HIS A 44 21.16 17.03 -5.34
N PRO A 45 20.59 18.15 -4.85
CA PRO A 45 20.75 18.58 -3.45
C PRO A 45 20.28 17.52 -2.44
N LEU A 46 19.21 16.81 -2.78
CA LEU A 46 18.71 15.68 -2.00
C LEU A 46 19.74 14.57 -1.83
N GLN A 47 20.38 14.11 -2.92
CA GLN A 47 21.37 13.03 -2.85
C GLN A 47 22.58 13.46 -2.01
N PHE A 48 22.99 14.71 -2.12
CA PHE A 48 24.05 15.28 -1.31
C PHE A 48 23.74 15.20 0.20
N PHE A 49 22.54 15.59 0.62
CA PHE A 49 22.13 15.47 2.02
C PHE A 49 22.04 14.00 2.47
N LEU A 50 21.50 13.10 1.65
CA LEU A 50 21.46 11.68 2.00
C LEU A 50 22.86 11.09 2.17
N ASP A 51 23.79 11.42 1.27
CA ASP A 51 25.18 10.96 1.31
C ASP A 51 25.98 11.56 2.47
N ALA A 52 25.71 12.81 2.85
CA ALA A 52 26.38 13.48 3.97
C ALA A 52 26.08 12.81 5.34
N PHE A 53 24.92 12.14 5.44
CA PHE A 53 24.42 11.51 6.67
C PHE A 53 24.46 9.98 6.63
N LYS A 54 25.20 9.37 5.69
CA LYS A 54 25.32 7.92 5.61
C LYS A 54 26.17 7.32 6.72
N CYS A 55 25.79 6.12 7.16
CA CYS A 55 26.56 5.32 8.09
C CYS A 55 27.24 4.14 7.39
N ARG A 56 28.30 3.61 8.03
CA ARG A 56 28.95 2.39 7.57
C ARG A 56 28.01 1.21 7.81
N ARG A 57 27.99 0.27 6.86
CA ARG A 57 27.31 -1.02 7.03
C ARG A 57 27.90 -1.75 8.25
N PRO A 58 27.08 -2.49 9.02
CA PRO A 58 27.58 -3.45 10.01
C PRO A 58 28.51 -4.49 9.37
N SER A 59 29.43 -5.06 10.16
CA SER A 59 30.29 -6.17 9.69
C SER A 59 29.47 -7.39 9.28
N ASP A 60 28.37 -7.63 10.00
CA ASP A 60 27.48 -8.78 9.82
C ASP A 60 26.06 -8.30 9.56
N THR A 61 25.48 -8.73 8.44
CA THR A 61 24.07 -8.45 8.13
C THR A 61 23.19 -9.39 8.96
N PRO A 62 22.11 -8.88 9.60
CA PRO A 62 21.22 -9.72 10.37
C PRO A 62 20.56 -10.78 9.48
N LYS A 63 20.50 -12.02 9.98
CA LYS A 63 19.86 -13.15 9.29
C LYS A 63 18.52 -13.45 9.95
N LEU A 64 17.47 -13.41 9.14
CA LEU A 64 16.09 -13.67 9.52
C LEU A 64 15.65 -15.04 9.02
N TYR A 65 14.86 -15.73 9.83
CA TYR A 65 14.20 -16.98 9.49
C TYR A 65 12.70 -16.72 9.58
N ILE A 66 12.02 -16.75 8.43
CA ILE A 66 10.62 -16.33 8.32
C ILE A 66 9.78 -17.56 8.00
N ASN A 67 8.74 -17.80 8.78
CA ASN A 67 7.76 -18.84 8.55
C ASN A 67 6.54 -18.24 7.83
N ARG A 68 6.50 -18.38 6.50
CA ARG A 68 5.39 -17.90 5.66
C ARG A 68 4.10 -18.67 5.87
N ARG A 69 4.18 -19.97 6.14
CA ARG A 69 3.01 -20.79 6.48
C ARG A 69 2.28 -20.27 7.71
N ALA A 70 3.02 -19.96 8.78
CA ALA A 70 2.41 -19.40 9.99
C ALA A 70 1.82 -18.00 9.75
N ALA A 71 2.44 -17.19 8.89
CA ALA A 71 1.90 -15.89 8.50
C ALA A 71 0.64 -16.01 7.65
N MET A 72 0.58 -16.99 6.74
CA MET A 72 -0.61 -17.31 5.95
C MET A 72 -1.77 -17.76 6.86
N GLU A 73 -1.51 -18.66 7.81
CA GLU A 73 -2.50 -19.10 8.81
C GLU A 73 -3.04 -17.89 9.62
N HIS A 74 -2.16 -16.97 10.03
CA HIS A 74 -2.55 -15.70 10.66
C HIS A 74 -3.40 -14.82 9.74
N ARG A 75 -3.02 -14.68 8.46
CA ARG A 75 -3.77 -13.88 7.48
C ARG A 75 -5.18 -14.43 7.25
N CYS A 76 -5.32 -15.75 7.17
CA CYS A 76 -6.62 -16.41 6.99
C CYS A 76 -7.52 -16.25 8.21
N GLU A 77 -6.97 -16.42 9.41
CA GLU A 77 -7.73 -16.31 10.66
C GLU A 77 -7.00 -15.45 11.72
N PRO A 78 -7.02 -14.11 11.59
CA PRO A 78 -6.30 -13.21 12.50
C PRO A 78 -6.75 -13.34 13.97
N GLY A 79 -7.96 -13.84 14.22
CA GLY A 79 -8.49 -14.06 15.57
C GLY A 79 -7.74 -15.11 16.38
N ASN A 80 -7.03 -16.05 15.74
CA ASN A 80 -6.25 -17.09 16.43
C ASN A 80 -4.89 -16.59 16.94
N ASP A 81 -4.41 -15.47 16.40
CA ASP A 81 -3.18 -14.79 16.83
C ASP A 81 -3.46 -13.29 17.05
N PRO A 82 -4.16 -12.93 18.15
CA PRO A 82 -4.59 -11.56 18.42
C PRO A 82 -3.40 -10.61 18.67
N ASP A 83 -2.23 -11.15 19.01
CA ASP A 83 -0.99 -10.40 19.16
C ASP A 83 -0.18 -10.32 17.86
N PHE A 84 -0.71 -10.87 16.75
CA PHE A 84 -0.12 -10.88 15.41
C PHE A 84 1.36 -11.32 15.39
N LYS A 85 1.75 -12.24 16.28
CA LYS A 85 3.14 -12.71 16.45
C LYS A 85 3.65 -13.49 15.24
N ASN A 86 2.76 -14.21 14.57
CA ASN A 86 3.06 -15.05 13.42
C ASN A 86 3.03 -14.26 12.10
N SER A 87 2.59 -13.00 12.10
CA SER A 87 2.71 -12.11 10.92
C SER A 87 4.16 -11.96 10.47
N ILE A 88 4.39 -11.82 9.16
CA ILE A 88 5.69 -11.48 8.58
C ILE A 88 6.23 -10.19 9.22
N PHE A 89 5.35 -9.20 9.43
CA PHE A 89 5.69 -7.95 10.11
C PHE A 89 6.32 -8.20 11.48
N SER A 90 5.67 -8.97 12.34
CA SER A 90 6.19 -9.25 13.68
C SER A 90 7.44 -10.11 13.63
N GLN A 91 7.49 -11.11 12.75
CA GLN A 91 8.67 -11.98 12.60
C GLN A 91 9.91 -11.16 12.19
N ILE A 92 9.77 -10.21 11.25
CA ILE A 92 10.85 -9.31 10.84
C ILE A 92 11.18 -8.32 11.96
N TYR A 93 10.18 -7.68 12.56
CA TYR A 93 10.37 -6.68 13.61
C TYR A 93 11.13 -7.26 14.81
N GLU A 94 10.70 -8.43 15.30
CA GLU A 94 11.35 -9.12 16.42
C GLU A 94 12.71 -9.69 16.00
N GLY A 95 12.84 -10.24 14.80
CA GLY A 95 14.09 -10.80 14.30
C GLY A 95 15.21 -9.77 14.09
N LEU A 96 14.86 -8.51 13.84
CA LEU A 96 15.80 -7.39 13.72
C LEU A 96 16.12 -6.69 15.04
N LYS A 97 15.47 -7.06 16.15
CA LYS A 97 15.83 -6.51 17.46
C LYS A 97 17.26 -6.93 17.84
N PRO A 98 18.00 -6.07 18.55
CA PRO A 98 19.32 -6.42 19.06
C PRO A 98 19.22 -7.67 19.95
N ARG A 99 20.00 -8.71 19.62
CA ARG A 99 20.03 -9.97 20.38
C ARG A 99 20.66 -9.80 21.77
N ASP A 100 21.54 -8.82 21.93
CA ASP A 100 22.27 -8.53 23.17
C ASP A 100 22.00 -7.11 23.66
N ARG A 101 22.02 -6.90 24.99
CA ARG A 101 21.86 -5.58 25.64
C ARG A 101 22.87 -4.52 25.17
N ASN A 102 24.02 -4.95 24.65
CA ASN A 102 25.09 -4.07 24.17
C ASN A 102 25.02 -3.81 22.66
N SER A 103 24.21 -4.58 21.94
CA SER A 103 24.04 -4.45 20.49
C SER A 103 23.13 -3.27 20.17
N LYS A 104 23.53 -2.44 19.21
CA LYS A 104 22.71 -1.30 18.77
C LYS A 104 21.66 -1.77 17.77
N CYS A 105 20.53 -1.07 17.74
CA CYS A 105 19.54 -1.27 16.68
C CYS A 105 20.18 -1.06 15.31
N LEU A 106 19.65 -1.75 14.30
CA LEU A 106 20.10 -1.61 12.92
C LEU A 106 19.96 -0.15 12.47
N ASP A 107 21.02 0.41 11.92
CA ASP A 107 21.01 1.74 11.34
C ASP A 107 20.66 1.61 9.86
N TYR A 108 19.58 2.23 9.39
CA TYR A 108 19.17 2.14 7.98
C TYR A 108 19.77 3.23 7.08
N ARG A 109 20.71 4.04 7.58
CA ARG A 109 21.36 5.14 6.82
C ARG A 109 22.46 4.66 5.87
N TRP A 110 22.31 3.50 5.26
CA TRP A 110 23.36 2.94 4.41
C TRP A 110 23.50 3.71 3.09
N SER A 111 24.55 3.41 2.35
CA SER A 111 24.74 3.90 0.99
C SER A 111 23.81 3.14 0.05
N SER A 112 23.29 3.81 -0.98
CA SER A 112 22.48 3.24 -2.08
C SER A 112 23.18 2.18 -2.95
N ARG A 113 24.41 1.78 -2.58
CA ARG A 113 25.09 0.60 -3.12
C ARG A 113 24.72 -0.68 -2.35
N PHE A 114 24.09 -0.55 -1.19
CA PHE A 114 23.75 -1.63 -0.28
C PHE A 114 22.27 -1.54 0.06
N ASP A 115 21.45 -2.18 -0.78
CA ASP A 115 20.00 -2.10 -0.71
C ASP A 115 19.36 -3.27 0.07
N GLN A 116 20.18 -4.19 0.59
CA GLN A 116 19.74 -5.36 1.36
C GLN A 116 20.03 -5.18 2.85
N TRP A 117 18.99 -4.89 3.65
CA TRP A 117 19.13 -4.62 5.09
C TRP A 117 19.22 -5.88 5.96
N TRP A 118 18.72 -7.01 5.47
CA TRP A 118 18.81 -8.31 6.14
C TRP A 118 18.96 -9.44 5.12
N GLU A 119 19.51 -10.56 5.58
CA GLU A 119 19.43 -11.83 4.86
C GLU A 119 18.15 -12.55 5.30
N CYS A 120 17.37 -13.05 4.34
CA CYS A 120 16.13 -13.75 4.62
C CYS A 120 16.28 -15.23 4.26
N LYS A 121 15.77 -16.11 5.12
CA LYS A 121 15.56 -17.53 4.84
C LYS A 121 14.13 -17.90 5.19
N PHE A 122 13.35 -18.28 4.18
CA PHE A 122 12.02 -18.82 4.42
C PHE A 122 12.13 -20.24 4.96
N MET A 123 11.44 -20.51 6.06
CA MET A 123 11.38 -21.85 6.64
C MET A 123 10.63 -22.77 5.68
N SER A 124 11.04 -24.04 5.58
CA SER A 124 10.49 -25.06 4.66
C SER A 124 10.60 -24.79 3.15
N GLU A 125 10.94 -23.57 2.72
CA GLU A 125 11.19 -23.24 1.32
C GLU A 125 12.71 -23.34 1.05
N GLY A 126 13.14 -24.22 0.16
CA GLY A 126 14.56 -24.51 -0.13
C GLY A 126 15.32 -23.38 -0.85
N VAL A 127 14.91 -22.12 -0.71
CA VAL A 127 15.42 -20.98 -1.48
C VAL A 127 16.72 -20.46 -0.86
N ILE A 128 17.82 -20.57 -1.60
CA ILE A 128 19.16 -20.05 -1.25
C ILE A 128 19.52 -18.93 -2.24
N ASP A 129 18.72 -17.87 -2.32
CA ASP A 129 19.08 -16.69 -3.11
C ASP A 129 19.60 -15.56 -2.22
N GLN A 130 20.66 -14.89 -2.67
CA GLN A 130 21.38 -13.84 -1.93
C GLN A 130 20.70 -12.46 -2.00
N GLY A 131 19.57 -12.32 -2.72
CA GLY A 131 18.82 -11.06 -2.80
C GLY A 131 17.30 -11.19 -2.93
N GLY A 132 16.79 -12.26 -3.55
CA GLY A 132 15.35 -12.51 -3.72
C GLY A 132 14.60 -12.54 -2.39
N GLY A 133 15.04 -13.37 -1.43
CA GLY A 133 14.31 -13.53 -0.18
C GLY A 133 14.16 -12.24 0.65
N PHE A 134 15.11 -11.30 0.55
CA PHE A 134 14.97 -9.99 1.18
C PHE A 134 13.86 -9.16 0.52
N ARG A 135 13.87 -9.08 -0.82
CA ARG A 135 12.85 -8.36 -1.59
C ARG A 135 11.46 -8.96 -1.36
N ASP A 136 11.37 -10.29 -1.35
CA ASP A 136 10.11 -10.98 -1.14
C ASP A 136 9.60 -10.71 0.27
N SER A 137 10.47 -10.75 1.29
CA SER A 137 10.07 -10.41 2.67
C SER A 137 9.59 -8.96 2.83
N LEU A 138 10.14 -8.01 2.05
CA LEU A 138 9.68 -6.61 2.04
C LEU A 138 8.35 -6.46 1.30
N SER A 139 8.13 -7.27 0.26
CA SER A 139 6.85 -7.36 -0.47
C SER A 139 5.77 -7.94 0.43
N ASP A 140 6.03 -9.07 1.09
CA ASP A 140 5.13 -9.72 2.04
C ASP A 140 4.74 -8.74 3.18
N LEU A 141 5.73 -7.99 3.70
CA LEU A 141 5.49 -6.96 4.72
C LEU A 141 4.62 -5.81 4.21
N SER A 142 4.78 -5.39 2.95
CA SER A 142 3.93 -4.37 2.32
C SER A 142 2.49 -4.87 2.18
N GLU A 143 2.32 -6.13 1.79
CA GLU A 143 1.03 -6.78 1.60
C GLU A 143 0.29 -7.00 2.94
N GLU A 144 0.98 -7.36 4.03
CA GLU A 144 0.33 -7.43 5.34
C GLU A 144 -0.09 -6.05 5.88
N LEU A 145 0.68 -5.01 5.58
CA LEU A 145 0.36 -3.64 5.99
C LEU A 145 -0.84 -3.08 5.20
N CYS A 146 -0.84 -3.29 3.88
CA CYS A 146 -1.88 -2.81 2.97
C CYS A 146 -2.40 -3.98 2.11
N PRO A 147 -3.21 -4.89 2.68
CA PRO A 147 -3.67 -6.09 1.99
C PRO A 147 -4.52 -5.74 0.77
N VAL A 148 -4.64 -6.62 -0.21
CA VAL A 148 -5.58 -6.38 -1.31
C VAL A 148 -6.98 -6.85 -0.89
N THR A 149 -8.00 -6.03 -1.13
CA THR A 149 -9.41 -6.37 -0.90
C THR A 149 -9.94 -7.52 -1.78
N SER A 150 -9.09 -8.18 -2.58
CA SER A 150 -9.44 -9.35 -3.38
C SER A 150 -9.23 -10.70 -2.67
N ASP A 151 -8.72 -10.72 -1.44
CA ASP A 151 -8.39 -11.99 -0.74
C ASP A 151 -9.59 -12.66 -0.06
N ALA A 152 -10.81 -12.19 -0.31
CA ALA A 152 -11.99 -13.00 -0.03
C ALA A 152 -12.02 -14.15 -1.04
N ALA A 153 -11.80 -15.38 -0.57
CA ALA A 153 -11.97 -16.58 -1.38
C ALA A 153 -13.32 -16.53 -2.11
N LEU A 154 -13.29 -16.67 -3.45
CA LEU A 154 -14.49 -16.87 -4.26
C LEU A 154 -15.01 -18.29 -4.00
N PRO A 155 -16.20 -18.50 -3.41
CA PRO A 155 -16.85 -19.80 -3.48
C PRO A 155 -17.42 -19.96 -4.90
N LEU A 156 -16.67 -20.56 -5.83
CA LEU A 156 -17.25 -20.99 -7.10
C LEU A 156 -18.14 -22.23 -6.88
N PRO A 157 -19.46 -22.16 -7.14
CA PRO A 157 -20.39 -23.24 -6.91
C PRO A 157 -20.55 -24.08 -8.19
N PHE A 158 -19.86 -25.21 -8.30
CA PHE A 158 -20.22 -26.22 -9.30
C PHE A 158 -20.99 -27.43 -8.75
N PHE A 159 -21.38 -27.43 -7.47
CA PHE A 159 -22.28 -28.47 -6.93
C PHE A 159 -23.35 -27.92 -5.99
N ILE A 160 -24.60 -28.20 -6.35
CA ILE A 160 -25.85 -27.86 -5.63
C ILE A 160 -25.93 -28.69 -4.33
N ARG A 161 -26.06 -28.06 -3.16
CA ARG A 161 -26.70 -28.71 -2.00
C ARG A 161 -28.21 -28.61 -2.18
N SER A 162 -28.90 -29.74 -2.12
CA SER A 162 -30.36 -29.79 -2.30
C SER A 162 -31.08 -29.01 -1.19
N PRO A 163 -32.16 -28.28 -1.52
CA PRO A 163 -32.85 -27.44 -0.56
C PRO A 163 -33.93 -28.24 0.17
N ASN A 164 -33.87 -28.28 1.51
CA ASN A 164 -35.04 -28.42 2.36
C ASN A 164 -34.73 -27.88 3.76
N GLN A 165 -35.71 -27.15 4.34
CA GLN A 165 -35.77 -26.46 5.64
C GLN A 165 -35.21 -25.02 5.63
N VAL A 166 -35.93 -23.94 5.95
CA VAL A 166 -37.26 -23.71 6.59
C VAL A 166 -37.86 -22.38 6.10
N LEU A 167 -39.20 -22.37 6.01
CA LEU A 167 -40.18 -21.26 5.96
C LEU A 167 -39.69 -19.88 6.46
N ILE A 168 -40.08 -18.76 5.85
CA ILE A 168 -41.31 -18.00 6.19
C ILE A 168 -41.83 -17.15 5.00
N ASN A 169 -43.15 -17.20 4.82
CA ASN A 169 -44.02 -16.42 3.93
C ASN A 169 -43.82 -14.90 3.98
N ILE A 170 -43.90 -14.19 2.83
CA ILE A 170 -44.92 -13.15 2.48
C ILE A 170 -45.13 -13.13 0.94
N LYS A 171 -46.34 -12.75 0.52
CA LYS A 171 -47.10 -13.08 -0.70
C LYS A 171 -46.72 -12.35 -2.00
N LYS A 172 -47.14 -13.01 -3.09
CA LYS A 172 -47.24 -12.66 -4.52
C LYS A 172 -47.77 -11.25 -4.85
N GLY A 173 -47.20 -10.68 -5.92
CA GLY A 173 -47.85 -9.75 -6.86
C GLY A 173 -47.01 -9.64 -8.14
N GLY A 174 -47.51 -10.13 -9.27
CA GLY A 174 -46.79 -10.12 -10.54
C GLY A 174 -47.11 -8.89 -11.40
N ASN A 175 -46.20 -8.51 -12.30
CA ASN A 175 -46.50 -8.30 -13.71
C ASN A 175 -45.25 -8.15 -14.57
N LYS A 176 -45.49 -8.39 -15.86
CA LYS A 176 -44.55 -8.64 -16.95
C LYS A 176 -43.83 -7.38 -17.46
N GLY A 177 -42.62 -7.60 -17.98
CA GLY A 177 -42.12 -6.95 -19.18
C GLY A 177 -41.14 -5.81 -18.98
N GLY A 178 -39.85 -6.08 -19.25
CA GLY A 178 -38.84 -5.05 -19.43
C GLY A 178 -37.42 -5.63 -19.47
N GLY A 179 -36.82 -5.64 -20.67
CA GLY A 179 -35.37 -5.58 -20.87
C GLY A 179 -34.50 -6.75 -20.42
N PHE A 180 -34.23 -7.70 -21.32
CA PHE A 180 -32.94 -8.41 -21.32
C PHE A 180 -31.85 -7.40 -21.72
N ARG A 181 -31.32 -6.68 -20.73
CA ARG A 181 -30.06 -5.93 -20.77
C ARG A 181 -29.78 -5.55 -19.32
N ASN A 182 -28.81 -6.22 -18.71
CA ASN A 182 -28.07 -5.87 -17.49
C ASN A 182 -27.07 -7.02 -17.29
N SER A 183 -25.92 -6.90 -17.96
CA SER A 183 -24.64 -6.46 -17.40
C SER A 183 -24.00 -7.55 -16.55
N LEU A 184 -22.94 -8.17 -17.08
CA LEU A 184 -22.02 -9.03 -16.31
C LEU A 184 -21.41 -8.29 -15.11
N SER A 185 -21.52 -6.96 -15.07
CA SER A 185 -21.16 -6.12 -13.93
C SER A 185 -22.05 -6.36 -12.71
N ASP A 186 -23.36 -6.51 -12.89
CA ASP A 186 -24.32 -6.66 -11.78
C ASP A 186 -24.20 -8.06 -11.13
N LEU A 187 -23.88 -9.08 -11.93
CA LEU A 187 -23.53 -10.41 -11.42
C LEU A 187 -22.12 -10.44 -10.80
N SER A 188 -21.20 -9.57 -11.22
CA SER A 188 -19.90 -9.44 -10.56
C SER A 188 -19.98 -8.71 -9.21
N GLU A 189 -20.96 -7.82 -9.04
CA GLU A 189 -21.25 -7.15 -7.76
C GLU A 189 -21.92 -8.09 -6.73
N GLU A 190 -22.75 -9.05 -7.17
CA GLU A 190 -23.32 -10.08 -6.26
C GLU A 190 -22.37 -11.25 -5.96
N LEU A 191 -21.35 -11.48 -6.80
CA LEU A 191 -20.36 -12.57 -6.64
C LEU A 191 -19.04 -12.13 -6.01
N CYS A 192 -18.79 -10.82 -5.94
CA CYS A 192 -17.71 -10.22 -5.17
C CYS A 192 -18.33 -9.53 -3.95
N PRO A 193 -18.31 -10.14 -2.76
CA PRO A 193 -18.70 -9.39 -1.57
C PRO A 193 -17.80 -8.13 -1.46
N VAL A 194 -18.41 -6.95 -1.52
CA VAL A 194 -17.80 -5.68 -1.11
C VAL A 194 -17.70 -5.69 0.42
N THR A 195 -16.93 -6.62 0.99
CA THR A 195 -17.04 -6.88 2.43
C THR A 195 -16.02 -6.09 3.23
N SER A 196 -16.58 -5.15 3.99
CA SER A 196 -16.13 -4.72 5.32
C SER A 196 -15.71 -5.87 6.25
N ASP A 197 -16.06 -7.13 5.93
CA ASP A 197 -16.00 -8.28 6.82
C ASP A 197 -14.68 -9.08 6.74
N VAL A 198 -13.77 -8.75 5.82
CA VAL A 198 -12.42 -9.35 5.82
C VAL A 198 -11.56 -8.64 6.85
N ALA A 199 -11.26 -9.33 7.96
CA ALA A 199 -10.39 -8.84 9.01
C ALA A 199 -9.00 -8.47 8.44
N LEU A 200 -8.48 -7.30 8.83
CA LEU A 200 -7.12 -6.91 8.47
C LEU A 200 -6.12 -7.72 9.30
N PRO A 201 -5.02 -8.21 8.71
CA PRO A 201 -4.05 -9.04 9.42
C PRO A 201 -3.25 -8.24 10.46
N LEU A 202 -3.15 -6.92 10.29
CA LEU A 202 -2.41 -6.04 11.20
C LEU A 202 -3.27 -4.86 11.66
N PRO A 203 -3.15 -4.44 12.94
CA PRO A 203 -3.97 -3.36 13.49
C PRO A 203 -3.42 -1.96 13.20
N PHE A 204 -2.40 -1.80 12.35
CA PHE A 204 -1.73 -0.50 12.15
C PHE A 204 -2.47 0.41 11.18
N PHE A 205 -3.06 -0.15 10.13
CA PHE A 205 -3.81 0.59 9.13
C PHE A 205 -5.23 0.07 9.07
N ILE A 206 -6.16 0.93 8.66
CA ILE A 206 -7.55 0.58 8.37
C ILE A 206 -7.88 1.01 6.94
N ARG A 207 -8.91 0.41 6.36
CA ARG A 207 -9.43 0.82 5.05
C ARG A 207 -9.95 2.26 5.16
N SER A 208 -9.75 3.07 4.13
CA SER A 208 -10.40 4.38 4.07
C SER A 208 -11.93 4.22 3.93
N PRO A 209 -12.75 5.15 4.46
CA PRO A 209 -14.20 5.15 4.26
C PRO A 209 -14.60 5.14 2.79
N ASN A 210 -13.81 5.79 1.94
CA ASN A 210 -14.02 5.78 0.50
C ASN A 210 -13.98 4.38 -0.13
N GLN A 211 -13.36 3.37 0.52
CA GLN A 211 -13.44 1.98 0.04
C GLN A 211 -14.82 1.35 0.23
N VAL A 212 -15.60 1.84 1.20
CA VAL A 212 -16.90 1.27 1.60
C VAL A 212 -18.07 2.00 0.91
N GLY A 213 -17.88 3.26 0.51
CA GLY A 213 -18.91 4.06 -0.17
C GLY A 213 -18.97 3.83 -1.69
N ASP A 214 -20.13 3.41 -2.19
CA ASP A 214 -20.38 3.15 -3.63
C ASP A 214 -20.27 4.41 -4.53
N ASP A 215 -20.45 5.61 -3.96
CA ASP A 215 -20.84 6.77 -4.76
C ASP A 215 -19.70 7.59 -5.40
N SER A 216 -18.43 7.38 -5.04
CA SER A 216 -17.37 8.35 -5.40
C SER A 216 -16.28 7.87 -6.38
N ASN A 217 -15.96 6.58 -6.49
CA ASN A 217 -14.78 6.09 -7.23
C ASN A 217 -13.44 6.76 -6.82
N ILE A 218 -13.34 7.35 -5.64
CA ILE A 218 -12.16 8.12 -5.21
C ILE A 218 -11.28 7.27 -4.30
N HIS A 219 -10.04 6.97 -4.71
CA HIS A 219 -9.02 6.31 -3.87
C HIS A 219 -9.56 5.08 -3.10
N ARG A 220 -10.28 4.17 -3.79
CA ARG A 220 -10.98 3.02 -3.17
C ARG A 220 -10.08 1.86 -2.75
N ASP A 221 -8.78 1.98 -2.96
CA ASP A 221 -7.75 0.98 -2.68
C ASP A 221 -6.71 1.47 -1.66
N VAL A 222 -7.00 2.58 -0.97
CA VAL A 222 -6.07 3.20 -0.02
C VAL A 222 -6.39 2.90 1.44
N TYR A 223 -5.34 2.86 2.23
CA TYR A 223 -5.33 2.64 3.67
C TYR A 223 -5.00 3.93 4.40
N ILE A 224 -5.51 4.06 5.62
CA ILE A 224 -5.21 5.17 6.54
C ILE A 224 -4.70 4.60 7.86
N LEU A 225 -4.15 5.47 8.70
CA LEU A 225 -3.60 5.05 9.99
C LEU A 225 -4.75 4.69 10.95
N ASN A 226 -4.61 3.57 11.66
CA ASN A 226 -5.54 3.22 12.74
C ASN A 226 -5.30 4.14 13.94
N HIS A 227 -6.19 5.11 14.16
CA HIS A 227 -6.08 6.07 15.27
C HIS A 227 -6.19 5.42 16.65
N GLN A 228 -6.83 4.24 16.75
CA GLN A 228 -6.92 3.48 17.99
C GLN A 228 -5.61 2.76 18.34
N CYS A 229 -4.79 2.43 17.34
CA CYS A 229 -3.56 1.71 17.59
C CYS A 229 -2.53 2.62 18.26
N ARG A 230 -2.14 2.26 19.49
CA ARG A 230 -1.18 3.00 20.32
C ARG A 230 0.23 2.41 20.31
N ASP A 231 0.52 1.43 19.44
CA ASP A 231 1.87 0.88 19.31
C ASP A 231 2.77 1.82 18.49
N PHE A 232 3.09 2.96 19.09
CA PHE A 232 3.93 4.00 18.45
C PHE A 232 5.34 3.52 18.14
N THR A 233 5.83 2.47 18.82
CA THR A 233 7.16 1.92 18.55
C THR A 233 7.18 1.22 17.19
N LYS A 234 6.11 0.48 16.85
CA LYS A 234 5.96 -0.15 15.53
C LYS A 234 5.73 0.88 14.44
N TYR A 235 4.95 1.94 14.66
CA TYR A 235 4.86 3.07 13.72
C TYR A 235 6.20 3.76 13.50
N GLU A 236 6.99 3.96 14.56
CA GLU A 236 8.34 4.52 14.46
C GLU A 236 9.30 3.59 13.69
N TRP A 237 9.08 2.28 13.73
CA TRP A 237 9.83 1.34 12.90
C TRP A 237 9.39 1.34 11.43
N ILE A 238 8.08 1.40 11.16
CA ILE A 238 7.54 1.61 9.80
C ILE A 238 8.18 2.87 9.19
N GLY A 239 8.24 3.97 9.94
CA GLY A 239 8.91 5.19 9.50
C GLY A 239 10.41 5.02 9.20
N GLN A 240 11.12 4.15 9.93
CA GLN A 240 12.52 3.83 9.63
C GLN A 240 12.64 3.03 8.32
N LEU A 241 11.75 2.05 8.09
CA LEU A 241 11.72 1.30 6.82
C LEU A 241 11.41 2.22 5.63
N MET A 242 10.41 3.11 5.77
CA MET A 242 10.10 4.12 4.76
C MET A 242 11.33 4.95 4.39
N GLY A 243 12.08 5.44 5.39
CA GLY A 243 13.28 6.22 5.12
C GLY A 243 14.47 5.40 4.64
N ALA A 244 14.50 4.08 4.92
CA ALA A 244 15.42 3.15 4.29
C ALA A 244 15.15 3.03 2.78
N CYS A 245 13.88 2.80 2.41
CA CYS A 245 13.42 2.76 1.01
C CYS A 245 13.72 4.06 0.26
N LEU A 246 13.46 5.23 0.89
CA LEU A 246 13.79 6.54 0.31
C LEU A 246 15.27 6.67 -0.09
N ARG A 247 16.17 6.03 0.65
CA ARG A 247 17.63 6.04 0.41
C ARG A 247 18.10 4.95 -0.53
N GLY A 248 17.36 3.85 -0.58
CA GLY A 248 17.68 2.65 -1.35
C GLY A 248 17.01 2.63 -2.72
N LYS A 249 16.99 1.45 -3.33
CA LYS A 249 16.29 1.18 -4.60
C LYS A 249 15.05 0.31 -4.43
N GLU A 250 14.81 -0.12 -3.19
CA GLU A 250 13.77 -1.09 -2.85
C GLU A 250 12.58 -0.32 -2.28
N ASN A 251 11.38 -0.74 -2.68
CA ASN A 251 10.14 -0.04 -2.36
C ASN A 251 9.41 -0.75 -1.22
N LEU A 252 8.84 0.05 -0.32
CA LEU A 252 7.83 -0.38 0.64
C LEU A 252 6.49 0.10 0.10
N VAL A 253 5.71 -0.81 -0.50
CA VAL A 253 4.50 -0.44 -1.24
C VAL A 253 3.36 -0.12 -0.27
N LEU A 254 3.25 1.15 0.10
CA LEU A 254 2.16 1.67 0.93
C LEU A 254 1.15 2.41 0.06
N SER A 255 -0.11 2.01 0.13
CA SER A 255 -1.22 2.67 -0.57
C SER A 255 -1.94 3.64 0.36
N PHE A 256 -1.39 4.83 0.58
CA PHE A 256 -2.04 5.87 1.39
C PHE A 256 -2.70 6.96 0.53
N PRO A 257 -3.78 7.59 1.01
CA PRO A 257 -4.33 8.76 0.33
C PRO A 257 -3.40 9.98 0.45
N PRO A 258 -3.52 10.96 -0.47
CA PRO A 258 -2.72 12.19 -0.44
C PRO A 258 -2.70 12.91 0.91
N LEU A 259 -3.79 12.86 1.69
CA LEU A 259 -3.85 13.43 3.05
C LEU A 259 -2.69 12.91 3.92
N ILE A 260 -2.51 11.59 3.99
CA ILE A 260 -1.54 10.94 4.87
C ILE A 260 -0.11 11.27 4.40
N TRP A 261 0.16 11.21 3.10
CA TRP A 261 1.47 11.58 2.55
C TRP A 261 1.84 13.04 2.86
N LYS A 262 0.89 13.97 2.74
CA LYS A 262 1.09 15.38 3.09
C LYS A 262 1.38 15.57 4.58
N MET A 263 0.62 14.91 5.45
CA MET A 263 0.86 14.94 6.90
C MET A 263 2.25 14.38 7.24
N ILE A 264 2.67 13.29 6.61
CA ILE A 264 4.02 12.71 6.79
C ILE A 264 5.10 13.66 6.29
N CYS A 265 4.90 14.35 5.16
CA CYS A 265 5.86 15.33 4.65
C CYS A 265 5.91 16.60 5.52
N GLY A 266 4.81 16.92 6.21
CA GLY A 266 4.65 18.17 6.96
C GLY A 266 4.04 19.29 6.11
N GLU A 267 3.41 18.93 5.00
CA GLU A 267 2.65 19.86 4.16
C GLU A 267 1.30 20.19 4.79
N ARG A 268 0.78 21.39 4.49
CA ARG A 268 -0.54 21.81 4.96
C ARG A 268 -1.64 21.03 4.24
N VAL A 269 -2.51 20.40 5.03
CA VAL A 269 -3.71 19.70 4.56
C VAL A 269 -4.98 20.56 4.71
N THR A 270 -5.98 20.26 3.89
CA THR A 270 -7.25 21.01 3.80
C THR A 270 -8.44 20.06 3.78
N TRP A 271 -9.55 20.48 4.40
CA TRP A 271 -10.79 19.69 4.49
C TRP A 271 -11.33 19.31 3.11
N THR A 272 -11.63 20.32 2.29
CA THR A 272 -12.36 20.15 1.02
C THR A 272 -11.62 19.35 -0.03
N ARG A 273 -10.28 19.39 -0.05
CA ARG A 273 -9.47 18.70 -1.05
C ARG A 273 -8.82 17.44 -0.50
N ASP A 274 -8.18 17.54 0.66
CA ASP A 274 -7.30 16.47 1.14
C ASP A 274 -8.10 15.44 1.95
N TYR A 275 -9.00 15.87 2.85
CA TYR A 275 -9.85 14.95 3.61
C TYR A 275 -10.86 14.21 2.73
N HIS A 276 -11.30 14.83 1.63
CA HIS A 276 -12.13 14.20 0.61
C HIS A 276 -11.50 12.93 0.00
N THR A 277 -10.17 12.80 0.02
CA THR A 277 -9.48 11.58 -0.43
C THR A 277 -9.57 10.42 0.57
N VAL A 278 -9.95 10.70 1.82
CA VAL A 278 -10.20 9.72 2.88
C VAL A 278 -11.68 9.37 2.96
N ASP A 279 -12.53 10.40 3.05
CA ASP A 279 -13.97 10.26 3.28
C ASP A 279 -14.75 11.38 2.57
N ALA A 280 -15.08 11.14 1.29
CA ALA A 280 -15.81 12.07 0.46
C ALA A 280 -17.26 12.26 0.94
N ALA A 281 -17.86 11.21 1.52
CA ALA A 281 -19.22 11.24 2.03
C ALA A 281 -19.32 12.18 3.23
N GLU A 282 -18.38 12.10 4.18
CA GLU A 282 -18.33 12.99 5.34
C GLU A 282 -18.07 14.45 4.93
N VAL A 283 -17.14 14.70 4.00
CA VAL A 283 -16.92 16.06 3.48
C VAL A 283 -18.21 16.64 2.91
N LYS A 284 -18.92 15.86 2.08
CA LYS A 284 -20.19 16.28 1.48
C LYS A 284 -21.26 16.51 2.55
N LEU A 285 -21.38 15.63 3.54
CA LEU A 285 -22.35 15.74 4.63
C LEU A 285 -22.14 17.03 5.44
N ILE A 286 -20.90 17.31 5.84
CA ILE A 286 -20.58 18.47 6.68
C ILE A 286 -20.71 19.79 5.92
N ASP A 287 -20.32 19.82 4.64
CA ASP A 287 -20.47 21.01 3.81
C ASP A 287 -21.95 21.30 3.50
N GLN A 288 -22.78 20.25 3.32
CA GLN A 288 -24.23 20.39 3.24
C GLN A 288 -24.84 20.88 4.55
N LEU A 289 -24.41 20.34 5.71
CA LEU A 289 -24.93 20.74 7.01
C LEU A 289 -24.64 22.22 7.34
N GLU A 290 -23.46 22.70 6.95
CA GLU A 290 -23.06 24.10 7.16
C GLU A 290 -23.96 25.08 6.41
N THR A 291 -24.37 24.72 5.20
CA THR A 291 -25.19 25.54 4.29
C THR A 291 -26.69 25.25 4.36
N MET A 292 -27.08 24.27 5.16
CA MET A 292 -28.47 23.83 5.33
C MET A 292 -29.36 24.94 5.88
N ASP A 293 -30.59 25.05 5.36
CA ASP A 293 -31.60 25.97 5.87
C ASP A 293 -32.31 25.40 7.12
N LYS A 294 -33.00 26.28 7.86
CA LYS A 294 -33.62 25.93 9.14
C LYS A 294 -34.78 24.93 9.01
N GLU A 295 -35.53 24.96 7.90
CA GLU A 295 -36.67 24.05 7.69
C GLU A 295 -36.16 22.63 7.46
N THR A 296 -35.16 22.47 6.57
CA THR A 296 -34.50 21.18 6.31
C THR A 296 -33.76 20.65 7.54
N PHE A 297 -33.14 21.54 8.32
CA PHE A 297 -32.45 21.15 9.55
C PHE A 297 -33.40 20.57 10.60
N SER A 298 -34.57 21.18 10.80
CA SER A 298 -35.52 20.81 11.87
C SER A 298 -36.13 19.40 11.71
N GLY A 299 -36.01 18.79 10.53
CA GLY A 299 -36.59 17.47 10.22
C GLY A 299 -35.79 16.26 10.74
N ALA A 300 -34.57 16.44 11.26
CA ALA A 300 -33.75 15.35 11.77
C ALA A 300 -33.24 15.66 13.18
N GLY A 301 -33.52 14.77 14.13
CA GLY A 301 -33.04 14.85 15.51
C GLY A 301 -31.53 14.63 15.56
N ARG A 302 -30.76 15.71 15.40
CA ARG A 302 -29.30 15.70 15.44
C ARG A 302 -28.82 15.94 16.86
N ILE A 303 -27.68 15.36 17.18
CA ILE A 303 -27.04 15.44 18.49
C ILE A 303 -25.58 15.84 18.31
N TRP A 304 -24.95 16.33 19.39
CA TRP A 304 -23.55 16.72 19.43
C TRP A 304 -22.60 15.51 19.51
N SER A 305 -22.72 14.61 18.53
CA SER A 305 -21.89 13.41 18.38
C SER A 305 -21.48 13.22 16.92
N THR A 306 -20.33 12.61 16.68
CA THR A 306 -19.89 12.17 15.34
C THR A 306 -19.23 10.80 15.44
N THR A 307 -18.81 10.23 14.32
CA THR A 307 -18.07 8.97 14.26
C THR A 307 -16.67 9.18 13.70
N MET A 308 -15.70 8.52 14.32
CA MET A 308 -14.33 8.45 13.82
C MET A 308 -14.24 7.51 12.62
N THR A 309 -13.06 7.41 12.00
CA THR A 309 -12.93 6.70 10.72
C THR A 309 -13.08 5.20 10.84
N ASP A 310 -12.86 4.67 12.03
CA ASP A 310 -13.12 3.28 12.41
C ASP A 310 -14.59 3.04 12.86
N GLY A 311 -15.44 4.05 12.80
CA GLY A 311 -16.83 3.99 13.27
C GLY A 311 -17.02 4.26 14.77
N THR A 312 -15.95 4.55 15.52
CA THR A 312 -16.06 4.82 16.96
C THR A 312 -16.84 6.12 17.21
N PRO A 313 -17.92 6.11 18.02
CA PRO A 313 -18.66 7.32 18.34
C PRO A 313 -17.83 8.25 19.22
N VAL A 314 -17.92 9.55 18.94
CA VAL A 314 -17.25 10.62 19.68
C VAL A 314 -18.25 11.71 20.00
N GLU A 315 -18.39 11.97 21.30
CA GLU A 315 -19.23 13.04 21.81
C GLU A 315 -18.49 14.38 21.75
N LEU A 316 -19.10 15.36 21.10
CA LEU A 316 -18.54 16.69 20.87
C LEU A 316 -18.90 17.68 21.99
N LYS A 317 -20.12 17.59 22.51
CA LYS A 317 -20.63 18.30 23.68
C LYS A 317 -21.59 17.40 24.44
N VAL A 318 -21.39 17.29 25.75
CA VAL A 318 -22.19 16.45 26.63
C VAL A 318 -22.87 17.28 27.72
N ASP A 319 -23.96 16.75 28.27
CA ASP A 319 -24.60 17.27 29.48
C ASP A 319 -23.81 16.88 30.75
N GLY A 320 -24.37 17.20 31.93
CA GLY A 320 -23.78 16.86 33.22
C GLY A 320 -23.79 15.36 33.56
N GLU A 321 -24.53 14.55 32.81
CA GLU A 321 -24.64 13.10 32.96
C GLU A 321 -23.78 12.34 31.93
N GLY A 322 -23.19 13.05 30.96
CA GLY A 322 -22.32 12.50 29.93
C GLY A 322 -23.03 12.16 28.61
N ASN A 323 -24.30 12.50 28.45
CA ASN A 323 -25.04 12.26 27.20
C ASN A 323 -24.82 13.40 26.20
N PRO A 324 -24.76 13.10 24.88
CA PRO A 324 -24.67 14.15 23.88
C PRO A 324 -25.86 15.11 23.93
N LEU A 325 -25.55 16.40 23.87
CA LEU A 325 -26.58 17.43 23.80
C LEU A 325 -27.32 17.38 22.45
N PRO A 326 -28.60 17.77 22.39
CA PRO A 326 -29.28 18.05 21.13
C PRO A 326 -28.55 19.15 20.34
N LEU A 327 -28.45 18.98 19.02
CA LEU A 327 -27.83 19.98 18.15
C LEU A 327 -28.90 20.92 17.60
N ASP A 328 -28.84 22.19 18.01
CA ASP A 328 -29.71 23.25 17.50
C ASP A 328 -29.20 23.83 16.17
N TYR A 329 -30.09 24.45 15.41
CA TYR A 329 -29.75 25.05 14.11
C TYR A 329 -28.67 26.12 14.22
N ASP A 330 -28.73 26.96 15.25
CA ASP A 330 -27.81 28.08 15.43
C ASP A 330 -26.38 27.61 15.77
N ASP A 331 -26.26 26.37 16.27
CA ASP A 331 -25.01 25.72 16.66
C ASP A 331 -24.33 24.94 15.52
N ARG A 332 -25.01 24.72 14.39
CA ARG A 332 -24.53 23.88 13.27
C ARG A 332 -23.13 24.27 12.79
N GLN A 333 -22.82 25.55 12.77
CA GLN A 333 -21.53 26.07 12.31
C GLN A 333 -20.38 25.67 13.26
N GLU A 334 -20.63 25.72 14.56
CA GLU A 334 -19.66 25.27 15.57
C GLU A 334 -19.51 23.74 15.51
N TYR A 335 -20.62 23.00 15.34
CA TYR A 335 -20.59 21.56 15.12
C TYR A 335 -19.72 21.18 13.92
N CYS A 336 -19.96 21.76 12.74
CA CYS A 336 -19.16 21.48 11.54
C CYS A 336 -17.67 21.77 11.79
N ASN A 337 -17.34 22.86 12.48
CA ASN A 337 -15.96 23.21 12.80
C ASN A 337 -15.30 22.20 13.77
N LYS A 338 -16.02 21.73 14.79
CA LYS A 338 -15.52 20.71 15.73
C LYS A 338 -15.30 19.36 15.05
N VAL A 339 -16.24 18.93 14.20
CA VAL A 339 -16.08 17.70 13.40
C VAL A 339 -14.83 17.83 12.53
N ARG A 340 -14.72 18.90 11.73
CA ARG A 340 -13.53 19.14 10.89
C ARG A 340 -12.23 19.07 11.69
N GLN A 341 -12.18 19.71 12.86
CA GLN A 341 -10.99 19.71 13.71
C GLN A 341 -10.61 18.30 14.18
N ILE A 342 -11.58 17.53 14.69
CA ILE A 342 -11.32 16.18 15.22
C ILE A 342 -10.92 15.24 14.09
N ARG A 343 -11.66 15.22 12.99
CA ARG A 343 -11.39 14.35 11.83
C ARG A 343 -10.03 14.67 11.19
N MET A 344 -9.68 15.96 11.06
CA MET A 344 -8.38 16.37 10.48
C MET A 344 -7.16 16.10 11.38
N SER A 345 -7.36 15.91 12.70
CA SER A 345 -6.29 15.65 13.68
C SER A 345 -6.25 14.20 14.15
N GLU A 346 -7.13 13.34 13.62
CA GLU A 346 -7.33 11.95 14.02
C GLU A 346 -6.04 11.12 13.98
N PHE A 347 -5.15 11.40 13.02
CA PHE A 347 -3.95 10.60 12.77
C PHE A 347 -2.67 11.22 13.36
N ASP A 348 -2.74 12.36 14.06
CA ASP A 348 -1.56 13.16 14.44
C ASP A 348 -0.52 12.36 15.24
N GLN A 349 -0.96 11.50 16.16
CA GLN A 349 -0.06 10.71 17.00
C GLN A 349 0.69 9.63 16.20
N GLN A 350 -0.02 8.92 15.32
CA GLN A 350 0.56 7.90 14.46
C GLN A 350 1.50 8.54 13.41
N ILE A 351 1.11 9.68 12.82
CA ILE A 351 1.95 10.46 11.92
C ILE A 351 3.23 10.92 12.63
N SER A 352 3.12 11.42 13.87
CA SER A 352 4.27 11.84 14.66
C SER A 352 5.26 10.69 14.91
N ALA A 353 4.74 9.50 15.21
CA ALA A 353 5.56 8.29 15.39
C ALA A 353 6.28 7.88 14.09
N ILE A 354 5.57 7.84 12.96
CA ILE A 354 6.18 7.56 11.63
C ILE A 354 7.26 8.60 11.30
N ARG A 355 6.96 9.90 11.48
CA ARG A 355 7.93 10.98 11.24
C ARG A 355 9.17 10.87 12.12
N LYS A 356 9.01 10.48 13.39
CA LYS A 356 10.13 10.23 14.30
C LYS A 356 11.03 9.10 13.77
N GLY A 357 10.43 8.05 13.20
CA GLY A 357 11.14 6.97 12.54
C GLY A 357 11.91 7.42 11.30
N LEU A 358 11.22 8.14 10.42
CA LEU A 358 11.79 8.73 9.21
C LEU A 358 13.01 9.60 9.53
N LEU A 359 12.92 10.48 10.53
CA LEU A 359 13.99 11.39 10.92
C LEU A 359 15.23 10.69 11.52
N LYS A 360 15.12 9.43 11.92
CA LYS A 360 16.30 8.61 12.29
C LYS A 360 17.13 8.19 11.07
N THR A 361 16.51 8.15 9.90
CA THR A 361 17.10 7.61 8.66
C THR A 361 17.35 8.70 7.60
N VAL A 362 16.51 9.72 7.57
CA VAL A 362 16.50 10.79 6.57
C VAL A 362 16.55 12.13 7.31
N PRO A 363 17.51 13.02 6.99
CA PRO A 363 17.59 14.34 7.64
C PRO A 363 16.37 15.22 7.34
N GLN A 364 15.98 16.10 8.27
CA GLN A 364 14.87 17.05 8.09
C GLN A 364 14.98 17.87 6.79
N ALA A 365 16.20 18.32 6.46
CA ALA A 365 16.48 19.09 5.26
C ALA A 365 16.06 18.40 3.94
N VAL A 366 15.99 17.06 3.93
CA VAL A 366 15.51 16.32 2.75
C VAL A 366 14.00 16.42 2.62
N PHE A 367 13.26 16.38 3.73
CA PHE A 367 11.81 16.56 3.72
C PHE A 367 11.41 17.98 3.32
N ASP A 368 12.22 18.98 3.68
CA ASP A 368 11.99 20.37 3.28
C ASP A 368 12.20 20.60 1.76
N LEU A 369 12.86 19.66 1.08
CA LEU A 369 13.13 19.70 -0.38
C LEU A 369 12.20 18.81 -1.19
N LEU A 370 11.39 17.97 -0.55
CA LEU A 370 10.51 17.02 -1.20
C LEU A 370 9.08 17.51 -1.15
N THR A 371 8.37 17.31 -2.26
CA THR A 371 6.91 17.28 -2.26
C THR A 371 6.41 15.92 -1.75
N TRP A 372 5.16 15.88 -1.27
CA TRP A 372 4.55 14.61 -0.84
C TRP A 372 4.49 13.56 -1.97
N GLN A 373 4.35 13.96 -3.24
CA GLN A 373 4.35 13.03 -4.38
C GLN A 373 5.73 12.42 -4.60
N GLU A 374 6.79 13.23 -4.52
CA GLU A 374 8.16 12.71 -4.65
C GLU A 374 8.52 11.82 -3.47
N LEU A 375 8.01 12.14 -2.28
CA LEU A 375 8.16 11.30 -1.09
C LEU A 375 7.48 9.94 -1.30
N GLU A 376 6.21 9.92 -1.72
CA GLU A 376 5.49 8.68 -2.06
C GLU A 376 6.24 7.89 -3.14
N HIS A 377 6.61 8.55 -4.24
CA HIS A 377 7.28 7.91 -5.37
C HIS A 377 8.59 7.24 -4.96
N ARG A 378 9.38 7.86 -4.07
CA ARG A 378 10.65 7.31 -3.60
C ARG A 378 10.50 6.18 -2.57
N ILE A 379 9.37 6.12 -1.86
CA ILE A 379 9.14 5.09 -0.82
C ILE A 379 8.40 3.90 -1.41
N SER A 380 7.28 4.16 -2.08
CA SER A 380 6.37 3.14 -2.59
C SER A 380 6.60 2.82 -4.07
N GLY A 381 7.37 3.63 -4.81
CA GLY A 381 7.46 3.55 -6.26
C GLY A 381 6.32 4.31 -6.97
N ASN A 382 6.33 4.31 -8.30
CA ASN A 382 5.36 5.06 -9.09
C ASN A 382 3.94 4.44 -8.99
N PRO A 383 2.92 5.15 -8.47
CA PRO A 383 1.54 4.67 -8.51
C PRO A 383 0.99 4.60 -9.95
N ASP A 384 1.44 5.50 -10.83
CA ASP A 384 0.96 5.57 -12.21
C ASP A 384 1.83 4.73 -13.16
N ILE A 385 1.27 3.61 -13.60
CA ILE A 385 1.91 2.74 -14.59
C ILE A 385 1.55 3.23 -16.00
N THR A 386 2.42 4.09 -16.54
CA THR A 386 2.34 4.51 -17.94
C THR A 386 2.80 3.40 -18.88
N ILE A 387 2.29 3.40 -20.10
CA ILE A 387 2.68 2.40 -21.12
C ILE A 387 4.16 2.54 -21.46
N GLU A 388 4.67 3.76 -21.48
CA GLU A 388 6.08 4.06 -21.74
C GLU A 388 6.97 3.56 -20.60
N ALA A 389 6.50 3.57 -19.35
CA ALA A 389 7.24 2.98 -18.24
C ALA A 389 7.22 1.44 -18.28
N LEU A 390 6.08 0.82 -18.63
CA LEU A 390 6.01 -0.63 -18.85
C LEU A 390 6.92 -1.07 -20.00
N LYS A 391 6.85 -0.41 -21.17
CA LYS A 391 7.70 -0.71 -22.34
C LYS A 391 9.19 -0.66 -21.98
N ARG A 392 9.62 0.31 -21.16
CA ARG A 392 11.00 0.41 -20.67
C ARG A 392 11.43 -0.71 -19.72
N SER A 393 10.46 -1.41 -19.13
CA SER A 393 10.71 -2.48 -18.15
C SER A 393 10.55 -3.88 -18.76
N VAL A 394 10.07 -4.00 -20.00
CA VAL A 394 9.86 -5.26 -20.71
C VAL A 394 11.12 -5.65 -21.50
N HIS A 395 11.47 -6.93 -21.39
CA HIS A 395 12.50 -7.62 -22.14
C HIS A 395 11.86 -8.81 -22.86
N TYR A 396 12.27 -9.09 -24.08
CA TYR A 396 11.72 -10.20 -24.87
C TYR A 396 12.69 -11.37 -24.88
N ASP A 397 12.16 -12.57 -24.63
CA ASP A 397 12.91 -13.83 -24.59
C ASP A 397 12.21 -14.87 -25.48
N ASP A 398 12.92 -15.47 -26.44
CA ASP A 398 12.33 -16.39 -27.44
C ASP A 398 11.11 -15.83 -28.21
N ILE A 399 10.96 -14.51 -28.29
CA ILE A 399 9.93 -13.83 -29.07
C ILE A 399 10.44 -12.48 -29.59
N GLU A 400 10.01 -12.10 -30.78
CA GLU A 400 10.37 -10.80 -31.36
C GLU A 400 9.39 -9.70 -30.94
N GLU A 401 9.91 -8.53 -30.60
CA GLU A 401 9.11 -7.34 -30.25
C GLU A 401 8.11 -6.98 -31.35
N ASP A 402 8.47 -7.17 -32.62
CA ASP A 402 7.65 -6.75 -33.76
C ASP A 402 6.60 -7.79 -34.19
N CYS A 403 6.49 -8.93 -33.49
CA CYS A 403 5.52 -9.96 -33.83
C CYS A 403 4.07 -9.50 -33.55
N SER A 404 3.11 -10.09 -34.28
CA SER A 404 1.68 -9.71 -34.19
C SER A 404 1.13 -9.84 -32.78
N THR A 405 1.47 -10.91 -32.07
CA THR A 405 1.01 -11.18 -30.70
C THR A 405 1.49 -10.11 -29.72
N VAL A 406 2.77 -9.71 -29.77
CA VAL A 406 3.31 -8.64 -28.92
C VAL A 406 2.64 -7.30 -29.24
N LYS A 407 2.41 -6.99 -30.52
CA LYS A 407 1.66 -5.79 -30.94
C LYS A 407 0.25 -5.78 -30.37
N TYR A 408 -0.45 -6.92 -30.41
CA TYR A 408 -1.80 -7.05 -29.85
C TYR A 408 -1.83 -6.91 -28.32
N MET A 409 -0.83 -7.46 -27.63
CA MET A 409 -0.65 -7.25 -26.18
C MET A 409 -0.50 -5.76 -25.85
N TRP A 410 0.38 -5.02 -26.54
CA TRP A 410 0.54 -3.59 -26.28
C TRP A 410 -0.70 -2.77 -26.58
N GLN A 411 -1.40 -3.05 -27.68
CA GLN A 411 -2.68 -2.40 -28.01
C GLN A 411 -3.77 -2.69 -26.95
N ALA A 412 -3.75 -3.89 -26.35
CA ALA A 412 -4.62 -4.22 -25.22
C ALA A 412 -4.25 -3.42 -23.97
N LEU A 413 -2.97 -3.40 -23.58
CA LEU A 413 -2.49 -2.66 -22.41
C LEU A 413 -2.70 -1.14 -22.54
N GLU A 414 -2.62 -0.58 -23.75
CA GLU A 414 -2.92 0.84 -23.98
C GLU A 414 -4.37 1.21 -23.61
N LYS A 415 -5.31 0.28 -23.73
CA LYS A 415 -6.71 0.45 -23.32
C LYS A 415 -6.97 0.15 -21.84
N PHE A 416 -5.99 -0.42 -21.13
CA PHE A 416 -6.10 -0.69 -19.71
C PHE A 416 -6.06 0.62 -18.92
N SER A 417 -6.88 0.71 -17.87
CA SER A 417 -6.77 1.77 -16.87
C SER A 417 -5.45 1.66 -16.09
N THR A 418 -5.09 2.68 -15.31
CA THR A 418 -3.92 2.59 -14.41
C THR A 418 -4.02 1.40 -13.47
N GLU A 419 -5.23 1.13 -12.95
CA GLU A 419 -5.50 0.00 -12.07
C GLU A 419 -5.35 -1.35 -12.78
N ASP A 420 -5.87 -1.47 -14.01
CA ASP A 420 -5.68 -2.68 -14.82
C ASP A 420 -4.19 -2.95 -15.12
N ARG A 421 -3.39 -1.91 -15.34
CA ARG A 421 -1.94 -2.03 -15.57
C ARG A 421 -1.19 -2.41 -14.29
N SER A 422 -1.64 -1.94 -13.13
CA SER A 422 -1.15 -2.37 -11.81
C SER A 422 -1.43 -3.86 -11.57
N ARG A 423 -2.64 -4.32 -11.88
CA ARG A 423 -3.00 -5.75 -11.83
C ARG A 423 -2.19 -6.58 -12.81
N PHE A 424 -1.95 -6.08 -14.02
CA PHE A 424 -1.07 -6.73 -14.98
C PHE A 424 0.36 -6.86 -14.46
N LEU A 425 0.92 -5.79 -13.89
CA LEU A 425 2.26 -5.85 -13.31
C LEU A 425 2.33 -6.89 -12.19
N ARG A 426 1.30 -6.97 -11.34
CA ARG A 426 1.21 -7.98 -10.28
C ARG A 426 1.13 -9.39 -10.85
N PHE A 427 0.27 -9.60 -11.84
CA PHE A 427 0.12 -10.89 -12.51
C PHE A 427 1.46 -11.43 -13.03
N VAL A 428 2.34 -10.56 -13.51
CA VAL A 428 3.63 -10.98 -14.09
C VAL A 428 4.77 -11.03 -13.06
N THR A 429 4.78 -10.12 -12.08
CA THR A 429 5.96 -9.88 -11.22
C THR A 429 5.69 -10.04 -9.72
N GLY A 430 4.43 -10.27 -9.32
CA GLY A 430 3.98 -10.19 -7.93
C GLY A 430 3.94 -8.75 -7.37
N ARG A 431 4.35 -7.73 -8.14
CA ARG A 431 4.46 -6.33 -7.67
C ARG A 431 3.41 -5.43 -8.30
N LYS A 432 2.91 -4.45 -7.54
CA LYS A 432 1.95 -3.44 -8.03
C LYS A 432 2.58 -2.20 -8.63
N ARG A 433 3.88 -1.95 -8.40
CA ARG A 433 4.56 -0.71 -8.83
C ARG A 433 5.90 -1.00 -9.46
N LEU A 434 6.29 -0.15 -10.42
CA LEU A 434 7.61 -0.16 -11.04
C LEU A 434 8.66 0.44 -10.08
N PRO A 435 9.96 0.07 -10.21
CA PRO A 435 10.55 -0.77 -11.25
C PRO A 435 10.46 -2.28 -10.95
N ALA A 436 10.07 -3.06 -11.95
CA ALA A 436 10.18 -4.51 -11.97
C ALA A 436 10.52 -4.95 -13.39
N PRO A 437 11.61 -5.70 -13.62
CA PRO A 437 11.89 -6.24 -14.95
C PRO A 437 10.78 -7.22 -15.31
N ILE A 438 10.31 -7.18 -16.55
CA ILE A 438 9.30 -8.08 -17.09
C ILE A 438 9.93 -8.81 -18.26
N TYR A 439 9.93 -10.13 -18.25
CA TYR A 439 10.36 -10.94 -19.38
C TYR A 439 9.12 -11.46 -20.11
N VAL A 440 9.06 -11.30 -21.42
CA VAL A 440 7.94 -11.76 -22.25
C VAL A 440 8.46 -12.83 -23.18
N SER A 441 7.83 -13.99 -23.17
CA SER A 441 8.17 -15.12 -24.01
C SER A 441 6.96 -15.72 -24.70
N SER A 442 7.21 -16.50 -25.75
CA SER A 442 6.16 -17.25 -26.43
C SER A 442 5.58 -18.31 -25.50
N GLY A 443 4.25 -18.42 -25.46
CA GLY A 443 3.57 -19.53 -24.79
C GLY A 443 3.79 -20.86 -25.52
N LYS A 444 3.22 -21.94 -24.98
CA LYS A 444 3.26 -23.27 -25.61
C LYS A 444 2.82 -23.17 -27.08
N THR A 445 3.61 -23.76 -27.98
CA THR A 445 3.70 -23.45 -29.42
C THR A 445 2.40 -23.59 -30.24
N ASP A 446 1.35 -24.20 -29.68
CA ASP A 446 0.05 -24.44 -30.34
C ASP A 446 -1.15 -23.74 -29.65
N ALA A 447 -0.92 -22.97 -28.57
CA ALA A 447 -2.00 -22.30 -27.84
C ALA A 447 -2.46 -21.02 -28.57
N ILE A 448 -3.68 -21.04 -29.11
CA ILE A 448 -4.33 -19.90 -29.78
C ILE A 448 -5.47 -19.36 -28.92
N ASP A 449 -5.50 -18.06 -28.70
CA ASP A 449 -6.54 -17.36 -27.92
C ASP A 449 -6.80 -17.95 -26.52
N CYS A 450 -5.79 -18.63 -25.98
CA CYS A 450 -5.75 -19.13 -24.60
C CYS A 450 -5.49 -17.98 -23.62
N LEU A 451 -5.59 -18.26 -22.33
CA LEU A 451 -5.16 -17.32 -21.31
C LEU A 451 -3.62 -17.24 -21.29
N PRO A 452 -3.05 -16.07 -21.00
CA PRO A 452 -1.61 -15.97 -20.74
C PRO A 452 -1.25 -16.72 -19.45
N GLU A 453 -0.03 -17.24 -19.40
CA GLU A 453 0.55 -17.86 -18.21
C GLU A 453 1.65 -16.92 -17.67
N SER A 454 1.85 -16.86 -16.36
CA SER A 454 2.94 -16.08 -15.76
C SER A 454 3.73 -16.91 -14.75
N SER A 455 4.99 -16.56 -14.56
CA SER A 455 5.82 -17.03 -13.47
C SER A 455 6.36 -15.81 -12.74
N THR A 456 5.72 -15.47 -11.64
CA THR A 456 6.08 -14.30 -10.81
C THR A 456 7.50 -14.41 -10.26
N CYS A 457 7.94 -15.61 -9.89
CA CYS A 457 9.33 -15.88 -9.44
C CYS A 457 10.38 -15.50 -10.49
N ALA A 458 10.07 -15.66 -11.78
CA ALA A 458 10.96 -15.32 -12.89
C ALA A 458 10.63 -13.96 -13.52
N ASN A 459 9.61 -13.26 -13.03
CA ASN A 459 8.99 -12.11 -13.69
C ASN A 459 8.65 -12.36 -15.17
N MET A 460 8.24 -13.59 -15.50
CA MET A 460 8.07 -14.06 -16.88
C MET A 460 6.59 -14.12 -17.24
N LEU A 461 6.24 -13.58 -18.40
CA LEU A 461 4.93 -13.66 -19.03
C LEU A 461 5.02 -14.50 -20.31
N TYR A 462 4.28 -15.59 -20.35
CA TYR A 462 4.13 -16.43 -21.52
C TYR A 462 2.86 -16.04 -22.26
N ILE A 463 3.02 -15.46 -23.46
CA ILE A 463 1.90 -15.00 -24.28
C ILE A 463 1.53 -16.03 -25.36
N PRO A 464 0.28 -16.52 -25.39
CA PRO A 464 -0.20 -17.39 -26.48
C PRO A 464 -0.40 -16.57 -27.75
N THR A 465 -0.57 -17.24 -28.89
CA THR A 465 -0.85 -16.53 -30.14
C THR A 465 -2.27 -15.97 -30.11
N TYR A 466 -2.41 -14.64 -30.24
CA TYR A 466 -3.70 -13.98 -30.29
C TYR A 466 -4.11 -13.67 -31.72
N THR A 467 -5.37 -13.94 -32.06
CA THR A 467 -5.94 -13.66 -33.39
C THR A 467 -6.27 -12.19 -33.62
N SER A 468 -6.45 -11.41 -32.54
CA SER A 468 -6.69 -9.97 -32.61
C SER A 468 -6.37 -9.25 -31.29
N SER A 469 -6.18 -7.92 -31.36
CA SER A 469 -6.04 -7.08 -30.16
C SER A 469 -7.24 -7.15 -29.22
N LYS A 470 -8.46 -7.34 -29.75
CA LYS A 470 -9.66 -7.46 -28.92
C LYS A 470 -9.63 -8.73 -28.06
N VAL A 471 -9.23 -9.85 -28.67
CA VAL A 471 -9.09 -11.12 -27.93
C VAL A 471 -7.95 -11.04 -26.91
N ALA A 472 -6.81 -10.45 -27.29
CA ALA A 472 -5.72 -10.20 -26.35
C ALA A 472 -6.20 -9.37 -25.14
N GLU A 473 -6.97 -8.30 -25.38
CA GLU A 473 -7.53 -7.45 -24.33
C GLU A 473 -8.47 -8.23 -23.39
N GLU A 474 -9.42 -8.99 -23.93
CA GLU A 474 -10.35 -9.80 -23.14
C GLU A 474 -9.61 -10.86 -22.30
N LYS A 475 -8.62 -11.55 -22.89
CA LYS A 475 -7.87 -12.63 -22.23
C LYS A 475 -6.90 -12.11 -21.17
N LEU A 476 -6.16 -11.04 -21.48
CA LEU A 476 -5.28 -10.38 -20.51
C LEU A 476 -6.10 -9.82 -19.36
N ARG A 477 -7.21 -9.12 -19.64
CA ARG A 477 -8.05 -8.55 -18.58
C ARG A 477 -8.65 -9.67 -17.72
N TYR A 478 -9.10 -10.76 -18.33
CA TYR A 478 -9.57 -11.90 -17.56
C TYR A 478 -8.47 -12.48 -16.65
N ALA A 479 -7.27 -12.73 -17.18
CA ALA A 479 -6.16 -13.30 -16.41
C ALA A 479 -5.74 -12.42 -15.23
N VAL A 480 -5.59 -11.11 -15.43
CA VAL A 480 -5.12 -10.20 -14.36
C VAL A 480 -6.16 -9.98 -13.25
N TYR A 481 -7.44 -10.23 -13.51
CA TYR A 481 -8.52 -10.14 -12.51
C TYR A 481 -8.81 -11.47 -11.81
N ASN A 482 -8.61 -12.61 -12.48
CA ASN A 482 -9.01 -13.93 -11.97
C ASN A 482 -7.83 -14.80 -11.51
N CYS A 483 -6.59 -14.40 -11.79
CA CYS A 483 -5.41 -15.06 -11.24
C CYS A 483 -5.13 -14.49 -9.84
N THR A 484 -5.78 -15.08 -8.84
CA THR A 484 -5.38 -15.00 -7.42
C THR A 484 -4.25 -16.01 -7.20
N ASP A 485 -3.22 -15.63 -6.46
CA ASP A 485 -1.99 -16.40 -6.23
C ASP A 485 -2.20 -17.92 -6.23
N MET A 486 -1.66 -18.60 -7.24
CA MET A 486 -1.35 -20.04 -7.12
C MET A 486 -0.06 -20.14 -6.30
N ASP A 487 -0.20 -20.13 -4.97
CA ASP A 487 0.70 -20.94 -4.17
C ASP A 487 0.44 -22.39 -4.57
N ALA A 488 1.20 -22.87 -5.57
CA ALA A 488 1.16 -24.23 -6.07
C ALA A 488 1.78 -25.24 -5.08
N ASP A 489 1.59 -25.02 -3.77
CA ASP A 489 1.84 -25.98 -2.70
C ASP A 489 0.58 -26.78 -2.34
N THR A 490 -0.44 -26.75 -3.20
CA THR A 490 -1.58 -27.65 -3.10
C THR A 490 -1.19 -29.05 -3.61
N LEU A 491 -0.58 -29.82 -2.71
CA LEU A 491 -0.75 -31.26 -2.57
C LEU A 491 -0.68 -32.06 -3.89
N TYR A 492 0.53 -32.40 -4.32
CA TYR A 492 0.74 -33.75 -4.83
C TYR A 492 0.49 -34.72 -3.66
N LEU A 493 -0.78 -35.04 -3.41
CA LEU A 493 -1.10 -36.35 -2.86
C LEU A 493 -0.63 -37.33 -3.93
N SER A 494 0.57 -37.86 -3.76
CA SER A 494 0.96 -39.08 -4.44
C SER A 494 -0.09 -40.14 -4.10
N ASP A 495 -0.84 -40.59 -5.10
CA ASP A 495 -1.72 -41.77 -5.08
C ASP A 495 -0.92 -43.08 -4.91
N THR A 496 -0.01 -43.10 -3.93
CA THR A 496 0.74 -44.27 -3.52
C THR A 496 0.91 -44.17 -2.02
N ASP A 497 -0.13 -44.56 -1.28
CA ASP A 497 -0.01 -45.25 0.02
C ASP A 497 -1.41 -45.57 0.57
N LEU A 498 -2.19 -46.30 -0.23
CA LEU A 498 -3.30 -47.13 0.24
C LEU A 498 -3.34 -48.37 -0.65
N ASP A 499 -2.43 -49.32 -0.40
CA ASP A 499 -2.80 -50.73 -0.19
C ASP A 499 -1.58 -51.64 0.04
N ILE A 500 -1.64 -52.36 1.19
CA ILE A 500 -1.03 -53.67 1.50
C ILE A 500 0.37 -53.67 2.17
N PHE A 501 0.39 -54.17 3.41
CA PHE A 501 1.46 -54.85 4.18
C PHE A 501 2.93 -54.44 4.01
#